data_AF-A0A8X7BJK5-F1
#
_entry.id   AF-A0A8X7BJK5-F1
#
_cell.length_a   1.000
_cell.length_b   1.000
_cell.length_c   1.000
_cell.angle_alpha   90.00
_cell.angle_beta   90.00
_cell.angle_gamma   90.00
#
_symmetry.space_group_name_H-M   'P 1'
#
loop_
_entity.id
_entity.type
_entity.pdbx_description
1 polymer ?
#
loop_
_entity_poly.entity_id
_entity_poly.type
_entity_poly.pdbx_seq_one_letter_code
_entity_poly.pdbx_strand_id
1 'polypeptide(L)'
;MDKFLSHKQTFDDNKASTSAQTSIVPKIKSRKYSQEYLNFGFTITEVNGEEKPLCVICSKILAADSMKPNNFKRHFETLHGEYINKPREFFESKLKSYGKQKTFFKKTLSVNEKALLTSYKVSYKIARCKKPHTIAEELILPTAIEIVETMFGDNFAKELQSIPLSNDTVSRRIDDIAEDVEQQLFGKLRDKLFSIQLDEATDRNKDAHFIAYVRFWDGMSAVKELLFVNQ
;
A
#
# COMPACT_ATOMS: atom_id res chain seq x y z
N MET A 1 -3.49 -16.92 -11.94
CA MET A 1 -3.09 -15.53 -12.25
C MET A 1 -4.28 -14.60 -12.24
N ASP A 2 -5.40 -14.98 -12.87
CA ASP A 2 -6.62 -14.15 -12.84
C ASP A 2 -7.11 -13.92 -11.41
N LYS A 3 -7.09 -14.92 -10.51
CA LYS A 3 -7.54 -14.77 -9.12
C LYS A 3 -6.76 -13.74 -8.28
N PHE A 4 -5.44 -13.64 -8.47
CA PHE A 4 -4.59 -12.63 -7.81
C PHE A 4 -4.88 -11.22 -8.33
N LEU A 5 -5.15 -11.11 -9.64
CA LEU A 5 -5.39 -9.82 -10.31
C LEU A 5 -6.86 -9.39 -10.31
N SER A 6 -7.79 -10.30 -9.96
CA SER A 6 -9.23 -10.07 -9.95
C SER A 6 -9.79 -9.81 -8.56
N HIS A 7 -8.96 -9.83 -7.51
CA HIS A 7 -9.46 -9.63 -6.15
C HIS A 7 -9.66 -8.14 -5.86
N LYS A 8 -10.82 -7.61 -6.26
CA LYS A 8 -11.42 -6.46 -5.57
C LYS A 8 -11.94 -6.96 -4.23
N GLN A 9 -11.33 -6.54 -3.14
CA GLN A 9 -11.93 -6.63 -1.81
C GLN A 9 -13.26 -5.87 -1.83
N THR A 10 -14.37 -6.58 -2.00
CA THR A 10 -15.70 -6.12 -1.61
C THR A 10 -15.85 -6.41 -0.13
N PHE A 11 -15.75 -5.36 0.68
CA PHE A 11 -16.21 -5.40 2.06
C PHE A 11 -17.73 -5.52 2.05
N ASP A 12 -18.23 -6.75 2.15
CA ASP A 12 -19.64 -7.02 2.44
C ASP A 12 -19.83 -7.12 3.96
N ASP A 13 -20.35 -6.04 4.54
CA ASP A 13 -20.80 -5.99 5.93
C ASP A 13 -22.11 -6.78 6.09
N ASN A 14 -21.98 -8.06 6.44
CA ASN A 14 -23.12 -8.85 6.89
C ASN A 14 -23.51 -8.48 8.34
N LYS A 15 -24.62 -7.75 8.45
CA LYS A 15 -25.32 -7.43 9.71
C LYS A 15 -25.89 -8.71 10.35
N ALA A 16 -25.24 -9.20 11.39
CA ALA A 16 -25.87 -10.07 12.38
C ALA A 16 -26.51 -9.20 13.48
N SER A 17 -27.84 -9.28 13.57
CA SER A 17 -28.64 -8.65 14.63
C SER A 17 -28.45 -9.38 15.96
N THR A 18 -27.95 -8.69 16.99
CA THR A 18 -28.22 -9.06 18.38
C THR A 18 -28.28 -7.81 19.25
N SER A 19 -29.25 -7.81 20.15
CA SER A 19 -29.85 -6.71 20.88
C SER A 19 -29.02 -6.14 22.04
N ALA A 20 -29.18 -4.82 22.22
CA ALA A 20 -29.21 -4.04 23.46
C ALA A 20 -27.93 -3.91 24.31
N GLN A 21 -27.35 -2.69 24.32
CA GLN A 21 -27.37 -1.78 25.47
C GLN A 21 -26.79 -0.41 25.07
N THR A 22 -27.63 0.63 25.14
CA THR A 22 -27.33 1.98 24.68
C THR A 22 -26.59 2.76 25.78
N SER A 23 -25.26 2.86 25.70
CA SER A 23 -24.52 3.91 26.39
C SER A 23 -24.48 5.15 25.50
N ILE A 24 -25.28 6.17 25.83
CA ILE A 24 -25.32 7.46 25.12
C ILE A 24 -23.99 8.18 25.37
N VAL A 25 -23.05 8.06 24.42
CA VAL A 25 -21.88 8.94 24.36
C VAL A 25 -22.33 10.26 23.73
N PRO A 26 -22.12 11.42 24.36
CA PRO A 26 -22.50 12.69 23.75
C PRO A 26 -21.70 12.90 22.46
N LYS A 27 -22.39 12.97 21.31
CA LYS A 27 -21.80 13.38 20.03
C LYS A 27 -21.25 14.81 20.17
N ILE A 28 -19.95 14.92 20.40
CA ILE A 28 -19.24 16.19 20.34
C ILE A 28 -19.39 16.71 18.90
N LYS A 29 -20.10 17.83 18.72
CA LYS A 29 -20.23 18.48 17.42
C LYS A 29 -18.83 18.93 16.97
N SER A 30 -18.23 18.24 16.01
CA SER A 30 -16.98 18.71 15.40
C SER A 30 -17.27 19.97 14.59
N ARG A 31 -16.40 20.97 14.73
CA ARG A 31 -16.51 22.20 13.93
C ARG A 31 -15.98 21.90 12.53
N LYS A 32 -16.75 22.26 11.50
CA LYS A 32 -16.29 22.22 10.11
C LYS A 32 -15.22 23.29 9.87
N TYR A 33 -14.37 23.05 8.88
CA TYR A 33 -13.36 24.01 8.47
C TYR A 33 -14.00 25.32 7.94
N SER A 34 -13.37 26.46 8.26
CA SER A 34 -13.66 27.77 7.68
C SER A 34 -12.43 28.29 6.96
N GLN A 35 -12.62 28.94 5.80
CA GLN A 35 -11.52 29.53 5.04
C GLN A 35 -10.72 30.58 5.83
N GLU A 36 -11.35 31.20 6.83
CA GLU A 36 -10.72 32.14 7.76
C GLU A 36 -9.63 31.48 8.62
N TYR A 37 -9.66 30.15 8.77
CA TYR A 37 -8.65 29.43 9.54
C TYR A 37 -7.26 29.47 8.91
N LEU A 38 -7.18 29.80 7.63
CA LEU A 38 -5.92 30.09 6.97
C LEU A 38 -5.22 31.33 7.55
N ASN A 39 -5.96 32.28 8.12
CA ASN A 39 -5.39 33.42 8.85
C ASN A 39 -4.61 32.99 10.10
N PHE A 40 -4.93 31.81 10.65
CA PHE A 40 -4.21 31.20 11.76
C PHE A 40 -3.15 30.19 11.27
N GLY A 41 -2.89 30.10 9.96
CA GLY A 41 -1.91 29.20 9.37
C GLY A 41 -2.34 27.73 9.29
N PHE A 42 -3.65 27.47 9.27
CA PHE A 42 -4.20 26.11 9.13
C PHE A 42 -5.02 25.94 7.86
N THR A 43 -4.89 24.75 7.28
CA THR A 43 -5.77 24.24 6.24
C THR A 43 -6.44 22.96 6.74
N ILE A 44 -7.20 22.30 5.87
CA ILE A 44 -7.87 21.04 6.15
C ILE A 44 -7.21 19.88 5.41
N THR A 45 -7.23 18.70 6.02
CA THR A 45 -6.99 17.42 5.35
C THR A 45 -8.02 16.41 5.83
N GLU A 46 -8.38 15.47 4.96
CA GLU A 46 -9.30 14.38 5.30
C GLU A 46 -8.50 13.13 5.65
N VAL A 47 -8.80 12.52 6.79
CA VAL A 47 -8.20 11.25 7.24
C VAL A 47 -9.34 10.33 7.69
N ASN A 48 -9.51 9.18 7.03
CA ASN A 48 -10.58 8.22 7.31
C ASN A 48 -12.00 8.82 7.26
N GLY A 49 -12.26 9.74 6.32
CA GLY A 49 -13.57 10.39 6.19
C GLY A 49 -13.83 11.54 7.19
N GLU A 50 -12.85 11.89 8.03
CA GLU A 50 -12.96 12.98 9.00
C GLU A 50 -12.04 14.15 8.64
N GLU A 51 -12.60 15.37 8.67
CA GLU A 51 -11.90 16.63 8.46
C GLU A 51 -10.98 16.97 9.65
N LYS A 52 -9.68 17.09 9.40
CA LYS A 52 -8.68 17.41 10.43
C LYS A 52 -7.87 18.67 10.08
N PRO A 53 -7.49 19.49 11.07
CA PRO A 53 -6.66 20.66 10.82
C PRO A 53 -5.22 20.26 10.50
N LEU A 54 -4.65 20.86 9.46
CA LEU A 54 -3.27 20.69 9.03
C LEU A 54 -2.52 22.03 9.14
N CYS A 55 -1.42 22.06 9.89
CA CYS A 55 -0.57 23.25 9.95
C CYS A 55 0.22 23.41 8.65
N VAL A 56 0.17 24.59 8.02
CA VAL A 56 0.85 24.85 6.73
C VAL A 56 2.37 25.04 6.85
N ILE A 57 2.90 25.15 8.07
CA ILE A 57 4.34 25.37 8.33
C ILE A 57 5.06 24.04 8.58
N CYS A 58 4.60 23.25 9.56
CA CYS A 58 5.21 21.96 9.91
C CYS A 58 4.53 20.75 9.30
N SER A 59 3.43 20.91 8.57
CA SER A 59 2.62 19.81 8.03
C SER A 59 2.08 18.84 9.10
N LYS A 60 2.02 19.25 10.37
CA LYS A 60 1.43 18.44 11.45
C LYS A 60 -0.10 18.44 11.34
N ILE A 61 -0.68 17.25 11.37
CA ILE A 61 -2.12 17.03 11.45
C ILE A 61 -2.53 17.03 12.93
N LEU A 62 -3.53 17.83 13.27
CA LEU A 62 -4.12 17.87 14.61
C LEU A 62 -5.38 17.01 14.66
N ALA A 63 -5.87 16.73 15.88
CA ALA A 63 -7.14 16.03 16.06
C ALA A 63 -8.33 16.89 15.59
N ALA A 64 -9.42 16.26 15.15
CA ALA A 64 -10.59 16.96 14.59
C ALA A 64 -11.26 17.91 15.60
N ASP A 65 -11.25 17.56 16.88
CA ASP A 65 -11.72 18.38 18.00
C ASP A 65 -10.89 19.67 18.20
N SER A 66 -9.70 19.72 17.62
CA SER A 66 -8.77 20.84 17.66
C SER A 66 -9.12 21.94 16.65
N MET A 67 -10.20 21.78 15.86
CA MET A 67 -10.69 22.74 14.88
C MET A 67 -11.29 24.02 15.53
N LYS A 68 -10.47 24.73 16.31
CA LYS A 68 -10.82 25.93 17.08
C LYS A 68 -9.66 26.94 16.99
N PRO A 69 -9.94 28.23 16.76
CA PRO A 69 -8.89 29.27 16.67
C PRO A 69 -7.92 29.30 17.85
N ASN A 70 -8.39 29.09 19.09
CA ASN A 70 -7.52 29.08 20.27
C ASN A 70 -6.48 27.95 20.24
N ASN A 71 -6.85 26.78 19.70
CA ASN A 71 -5.92 25.66 19.57
C ASN A 71 -4.88 25.92 18.48
N PHE A 72 -5.29 26.56 17.38
CA PHE A 72 -4.40 26.98 16.30
C PHE A 72 -3.38 28.03 16.77
N LYS A 73 -3.85 29.05 17.51
CA LYS A 73 -3.00 30.05 18.15
C LYS A 73 -1.98 29.40 19.07
N ARG A 74 -2.43 28.53 20.00
CA ARG A 74 -1.55 27.81 20.92
C ARG A 74 -0.49 26.98 20.18
N HIS A 75 -0.87 26.27 19.12
CA HIS A 75 0.09 25.52 18.29
C HIS A 75 1.16 26.44 17.69
N PHE A 76 0.77 27.61 17.17
CA PHE A 76 1.74 28.57 16.62
C PHE A 76 2.62 29.20 17.69
N GLU A 77 2.06 29.61 18.81
CA GLU A 77 2.81 30.18 19.94
C GLU A 77 3.86 29.22 20.48
N THR A 78 3.55 27.93 20.51
CA THR A 78 4.45 26.90 21.06
C THR A 78 5.48 26.38 20.06
N LEU A 79 5.13 26.25 18.77
CA LEU A 79 5.99 25.60 17.77
C LEU A 79 6.52 26.53 16.69
N HIS A 80 5.88 27.68 16.47
CA HIS A 80 6.07 28.56 15.31
C HIS A 80 6.03 30.04 15.71
N GLY A 81 6.66 30.39 16.84
CA GLY A 81 6.63 31.74 17.42
C GLY A 81 7.07 32.85 16.45
N GLU A 82 8.01 32.54 15.56
CA GLU A 82 8.54 33.46 14.55
C GLU A 82 7.54 33.82 13.43
N TYR A 83 6.48 33.02 13.28
CA TYR A 83 5.47 33.20 12.23
C TYR A 83 4.16 33.78 12.76
N ILE A 84 4.11 34.15 14.04
CA ILE A 84 2.99 34.88 14.64
C ILE A 84 2.82 36.22 13.91
N ASN A 85 1.57 36.59 13.61
CA ASN A 85 1.20 37.83 12.89
C ASN A 85 1.67 37.95 11.43
N LYS A 86 2.15 36.87 10.80
CA LYS A 86 2.36 36.90 9.34
C LYS A 86 1.03 37.10 8.62
N PRO A 87 1.01 37.85 7.52
CA PRO A 87 -0.22 38.14 6.80
C PRO A 87 -0.71 36.88 6.07
N ARG A 88 -1.99 36.88 5.70
CA ARG A 88 -2.63 35.75 5.04
C ARG A 88 -1.91 35.34 3.75
N GLU A 89 -1.36 36.27 2.98
CA GLU A 89 -0.67 35.95 1.72
C GLU A 89 0.56 35.06 1.95
N PHE A 90 1.23 35.19 3.11
CA PHE A 90 2.35 34.31 3.48
C PHE A 90 1.89 32.86 3.62
N PHE A 91 0.77 32.64 4.33
CA PHE A 91 0.20 31.30 4.52
C PHE A 91 -0.35 30.72 3.22
N GLU A 92 -0.95 31.55 2.35
CA GLU A 92 -1.39 31.13 1.02
C GLU A 92 -0.21 30.68 0.15
N SER A 93 0.91 31.40 0.18
CA SER A 93 2.14 31.03 -0.53
C SER A 93 2.70 29.70 -0.02
N LYS A 94 2.77 29.51 1.30
CA LYS A 94 3.20 28.24 1.92
C LYS A 94 2.28 27.09 1.56
N LEU A 95 0.96 27.30 1.61
CA LEU A 95 -0.01 26.27 1.23
C LEU A 95 0.11 25.89 -0.25
N LYS A 96 0.32 26.86 -1.15
CA LYS A 96 0.59 26.58 -2.57
C LYS A 96 1.87 25.78 -2.76
N SER A 97 2.95 26.11 -2.05
CA SER A 97 4.21 25.38 -2.08
C SER A 97 4.03 23.94 -1.59
N TYR A 98 3.34 23.74 -0.46
CA TYR A 98 2.98 22.43 0.07
C TYR A 98 2.13 21.63 -0.93
N GLY A 99 1.14 22.27 -1.57
CA GLY A 99 0.32 21.65 -2.61
C GLY A 99 1.17 21.14 -3.78
N LYS A 100 2.13 21.93 -4.25
CA LYS A 100 3.08 21.53 -5.31
C LYS A 100 3.98 20.36 -4.89
N GLN A 101 4.46 20.36 -3.64
CA GLN A 101 5.25 19.24 -3.12
C GLN A 101 4.40 17.97 -3.02
N LYS A 102 3.18 18.06 -2.49
CA LYS A 102 2.24 16.95 -2.39
C LYS A 102 1.89 16.39 -3.77
N THR A 103 1.66 17.24 -4.78
CA THR A 103 1.38 16.77 -6.14
C THR A 103 2.62 16.17 -6.80
N PHE A 104 3.81 16.72 -6.56
CA PHE A 104 5.06 16.14 -7.02
C PHE A 104 5.26 14.73 -6.44
N PHE A 105 5.19 14.56 -5.12
CA PHE A 105 5.30 13.24 -4.49
C PHE A 105 4.21 12.30 -4.95
N LYS A 106 2.95 12.76 -5.07
CA LYS A 106 1.88 11.95 -5.62
C LYS A 106 2.21 11.52 -7.06
N LYS A 107 2.76 12.38 -7.91
CA LYS A 107 3.13 12.03 -9.29
C LYS A 107 4.32 11.08 -9.36
N THR A 108 5.33 11.28 -8.50
CA THR A 108 6.53 10.44 -8.43
C THR A 108 6.22 9.05 -7.85
N LEU A 109 5.30 8.96 -6.89
CA LEU A 109 4.93 7.71 -6.22
C LEU A 109 3.70 7.02 -6.85
N SER A 110 2.91 7.75 -7.64
CA SER A 110 1.78 7.19 -8.38
C SER A 110 2.31 6.40 -9.56
N VAL A 111 2.61 5.14 -9.32
CA VAL A 111 2.84 4.16 -10.38
C VAL A 111 1.54 4.02 -11.17
N ASN A 112 1.63 4.11 -12.51
CA ASN A 112 0.50 3.80 -13.39
C ASN A 112 -0.02 2.40 -13.05
N GLU A 113 -1.34 2.24 -12.87
CA GLU A 113 -1.95 0.95 -12.53
C GLU A 113 -1.52 -0.17 -13.50
N LYS A 114 -1.37 0.17 -14.80
CA LYS A 114 -0.86 -0.76 -15.81
C LYS A 114 0.61 -1.12 -15.59
N ALA A 115 1.44 -0.17 -15.19
CA ALA A 115 2.86 -0.41 -14.88
C ALA A 115 3.02 -1.26 -13.62
N LEU A 116 2.21 -0.99 -12.59
CA LEU A 116 2.17 -1.79 -11.36
C LEU A 116 1.74 -3.23 -11.66
N LEU A 117 0.64 -3.40 -12.40
CA LEU A 117 0.16 -4.70 -12.84
C LEU A 117 1.22 -5.46 -13.64
N THR A 118 1.91 -4.77 -14.54
CA THR A 118 2.98 -5.35 -15.36
C THR A 118 4.16 -5.79 -14.49
N SER A 119 4.55 -4.99 -13.49
CA SER A 119 5.58 -5.34 -12.52
C SER A 119 5.27 -6.66 -11.82
N TYR A 120 4.07 -6.81 -11.23
CA TYR A 120 3.64 -8.08 -10.62
C TYR A 120 3.65 -9.26 -11.61
N LYS A 121 3.19 -9.04 -12.85
CA LYS A 121 3.18 -10.10 -13.88
C LYS A 121 4.58 -10.59 -14.22
N VAL A 122 5.55 -9.69 -14.33
CA VAL A 122 6.95 -10.02 -14.62
C VAL A 122 7.58 -10.71 -13.42
N SER A 123 7.43 -10.18 -12.21
CA SER A 123 7.93 -10.78 -10.96
C SER A 123 7.43 -12.21 -10.77
N TYR A 124 6.14 -12.45 -11.00
CA TYR A 124 5.55 -13.80 -10.97
C TYR A 124 6.21 -14.76 -11.96
N LYS A 125 6.47 -14.31 -13.20
CA LYS A 125 7.14 -15.12 -14.21
C LYS A 125 8.59 -15.44 -13.81
N ILE A 126 9.32 -14.48 -13.24
CA ILE A 126 10.68 -14.68 -12.74
C ILE A 126 10.71 -15.75 -11.65
N ALA A 127 9.83 -15.63 -10.64
CA ALA A 127 9.71 -16.61 -9.57
C ALA A 127 9.37 -18.01 -10.09
N ARG A 128 8.38 -18.11 -10.99
CA ARG A 128 7.99 -19.40 -11.60
C ARG A 128 9.10 -20.07 -12.39
N CYS A 129 9.92 -19.29 -13.06
CA CYS A 129 11.08 -19.78 -13.81
C CYS A 129 12.31 -20.02 -12.91
N LYS A 130 12.20 -19.80 -11.59
CA LYS A 130 13.29 -19.90 -10.61
C LYS A 130 14.52 -19.10 -11.03
N LYS A 131 14.30 -17.87 -11.52
CA LYS A 131 15.36 -16.95 -11.95
C LYS A 131 15.70 -15.96 -10.82
N PRO A 132 16.95 -15.49 -10.74
CA PRO A 132 17.32 -14.44 -9.80
C PRO A 132 16.54 -13.16 -10.08
N HIS A 133 16.26 -12.37 -9.04
CA HIS A 133 15.48 -11.14 -9.16
C HIS A 133 16.17 -10.09 -10.03
N THR A 134 17.52 -10.07 -10.04
CA THR A 134 18.35 -9.14 -10.82
C THR A 134 18.11 -9.22 -12.33
N ILE A 135 17.64 -10.38 -12.84
CA ILE A 135 17.40 -10.57 -14.28
C ILE A 135 16.38 -9.56 -14.85
N ALA A 136 15.50 -9.03 -14.00
CA ALA A 136 14.50 -8.05 -14.40
C ALA A 136 15.13 -6.73 -14.83
N GLU A 137 16.04 -6.19 -14.02
CA GLU A 137 16.72 -4.92 -14.27
C GLU A 137 17.93 -5.07 -15.19
N GLU A 138 18.62 -6.21 -15.16
CA GLU A 138 19.82 -6.47 -15.96
C GLU A 138 19.51 -6.82 -17.41
N LEU A 139 18.37 -7.48 -17.67
CA LEU A 139 18.07 -8.04 -19.00
C LEU A 139 16.65 -7.77 -19.47
N ILE A 140 15.62 -8.15 -18.70
CA ILE A 140 14.23 -8.15 -19.18
C ILE A 140 13.78 -6.73 -19.54
N LEU A 141 13.97 -5.75 -18.65
CA LEU A 141 13.54 -4.38 -18.88
C LEU A 141 14.36 -3.69 -19.98
N PRO A 142 15.71 -3.71 -19.98
CA PRO A 142 16.51 -3.15 -21.07
C PRO A 142 16.14 -3.73 -22.44
N THR A 143 16.05 -5.06 -22.57
CA THR A 143 15.70 -5.70 -23.85
C THR A 143 14.29 -5.32 -24.31
N ALA A 144 13.32 -5.22 -23.39
CA ALA A 144 11.97 -4.80 -23.75
C ALA A 144 11.93 -3.34 -24.25
N ILE A 145 12.71 -2.45 -23.64
CA ILE A 145 12.85 -1.06 -24.07
C ILE A 145 13.46 -0.99 -25.47
N GLU A 146 14.58 -1.68 -25.72
CA GLU A 146 15.25 -1.69 -27.03
C GLU A 146 14.35 -2.21 -28.15
N ILE A 147 13.59 -3.29 -27.90
CA ILE A 147 12.63 -3.84 -28.87
C ILE A 147 11.55 -2.80 -29.20
N VAL A 148 10.97 -2.16 -28.18
CA VAL A 148 9.89 -1.20 -28.37
C VAL A 148 10.39 0.08 -29.04
N GLU A 149 11.57 0.56 -28.65
CA GLU A 149 12.23 1.71 -29.27
C GLU A 149 12.49 1.46 -30.75
N THR A 150 13.06 0.30 -31.10
CA THR A 150 13.37 -0.08 -32.49
C THR A 150 12.11 -0.22 -33.34
N MET A 151 11.05 -0.82 -32.79
CA MET A 151 9.84 -1.17 -33.56
C MET A 151 8.80 -0.06 -33.60
N PHE A 152 8.67 0.75 -32.54
CA PHE A 152 7.58 1.70 -32.35
C PHE A 152 8.05 3.13 -32.00
N GLY A 153 9.34 3.32 -31.72
CA GLY A 153 9.96 4.62 -31.42
C GLY A 153 9.97 5.00 -29.93
N ASP A 154 10.78 6.02 -29.61
CA ASP A 154 11.18 6.41 -28.25
C ASP A 154 10.01 6.74 -27.31
N ASN A 155 8.90 7.24 -27.86
CA ASN A 155 7.75 7.65 -27.06
C ASN A 155 7.14 6.47 -26.29
N PHE A 156 7.06 5.30 -26.92
CA PHE A 156 6.54 4.09 -26.27
C PHE A 156 7.59 3.45 -25.34
N ALA A 157 8.87 3.54 -25.71
CA ALA A 157 9.97 3.04 -24.89
C ALA A 157 10.05 3.75 -23.52
N LYS A 158 9.78 5.07 -23.47
CA LYS A 158 9.70 5.84 -22.22
C LYS A 158 8.58 5.38 -21.29
N GLU A 159 7.49 4.82 -21.82
CA GLU A 159 6.41 4.27 -20.97
C GLU A 159 6.89 3.00 -20.24
N LEU A 160 7.70 2.15 -20.89
CA LEU A 160 8.26 0.95 -20.27
C LEU A 160 9.22 1.28 -19.12
N GLN A 161 9.98 2.37 -19.21
CA GLN A 161 10.87 2.83 -18.13
C GLN A 161 10.12 3.15 -16.83
N SER A 162 8.80 3.39 -16.89
CA SER A 162 7.98 3.62 -15.70
C SER A 162 7.62 2.35 -14.93
N ILE A 163 7.90 1.17 -15.47
CA ILE A 163 7.59 -0.12 -14.83
C ILE A 163 8.64 -0.40 -13.76
N PRO A 164 8.24 -0.52 -12.47
CA PRO A 164 9.20 -0.75 -11.41
C PRO A 164 9.64 -2.23 -11.41
N LEU A 165 10.86 -2.50 -11.87
CA LEU A 165 11.44 -3.84 -12.01
C LEU A 165 12.84 -3.95 -11.38
N SER A 166 13.19 -3.08 -10.44
CA SER A 166 14.46 -3.23 -9.73
C SER A 166 14.51 -4.54 -8.94
N ASN A 167 15.71 -5.04 -8.65
CA ASN A 167 15.93 -6.26 -7.85
C ASN A 167 15.07 -6.27 -6.58
N ASP A 168 15.10 -5.19 -5.80
CA ASP A 168 14.34 -5.06 -4.56
C ASP A 168 12.83 -4.99 -4.81
N THR A 169 12.41 -4.38 -5.92
CA THR A 169 10.98 -4.35 -6.27
C THR A 169 10.52 -5.76 -6.58
N VAL A 170 11.25 -6.48 -7.43
CA VAL A 170 10.89 -7.84 -7.82
C VAL A 170 10.83 -8.76 -6.61
N SER A 171 11.79 -8.66 -5.68
CA SER A 171 11.76 -9.39 -4.41
C SER A 171 10.47 -9.12 -3.63
N ARG A 172 10.17 -7.86 -3.33
CA ARG A 172 8.97 -7.49 -2.57
C ARG A 172 7.68 -7.96 -3.25
N ARG A 173 7.60 -7.86 -4.58
CA ARG A 173 6.43 -8.33 -5.34
C ARG A 173 6.26 -9.84 -5.26
N ILE A 174 7.36 -10.59 -5.20
CA ILE A 174 7.31 -12.04 -5.01
C ILE A 174 6.84 -12.36 -3.59
N ASP A 175 7.33 -11.63 -2.59
CA ASP A 175 6.88 -11.77 -1.19
C ASP A 175 5.37 -11.45 -1.06
N ASP A 176 4.90 -10.34 -1.63
CA ASP A 176 3.48 -9.98 -1.70
C ASP A 176 2.62 -11.09 -2.32
N ILE A 177 3.11 -11.68 -3.43
CA ILE A 177 2.42 -12.78 -4.11
C ILE A 177 2.39 -14.03 -3.23
N ALA A 178 3.49 -14.34 -2.54
CA ALA A 178 3.57 -15.49 -1.64
C ALA A 178 2.59 -15.34 -0.47
N GLU A 179 2.55 -14.16 0.16
CA GLU A 179 1.63 -13.86 1.25
C GLU A 179 0.16 -13.98 0.81
N ASP A 180 -0.21 -13.46 -0.36
CA ASP A 180 -1.58 -13.59 -0.87
C ASP A 180 -1.96 -15.06 -1.14
N VAL A 181 -1.04 -15.84 -1.72
CA VAL A 181 -1.25 -17.29 -1.93
C VAL A 181 -1.44 -18.02 -0.60
N GLU A 182 -0.64 -17.69 0.41
CA GLU A 182 -0.75 -18.22 1.77
C GLU A 182 -2.11 -17.87 2.41
N GLN A 183 -2.53 -16.61 2.33
CA GLN A 183 -3.83 -16.16 2.83
C GLN A 183 -5.00 -16.88 2.13
N GLN A 184 -4.92 -17.06 0.81
CA GLN A 184 -5.91 -17.84 0.06
C GLN A 184 -5.97 -19.30 0.52
N LEU A 185 -4.82 -19.91 0.78
CA LEU A 185 -4.73 -21.28 1.29
C LEU A 185 -5.38 -21.38 2.68
N PHE A 186 -5.01 -20.52 3.62
CA PHE A 186 -5.61 -20.51 4.96
C PHE A 186 -7.11 -20.23 4.95
N GLY A 187 -7.57 -19.34 4.06
CA GLY A 187 -9.00 -19.10 3.84
C GLY A 187 -9.75 -20.38 3.45
N LYS A 188 -9.13 -21.25 2.64
CA LYS A 188 -9.72 -22.55 2.26
C LYS A 188 -9.66 -23.59 3.38
N LEU A 189 -8.67 -23.53 4.27
CA LEU A 189 -8.46 -24.54 5.31
C LEU A 189 -9.33 -24.33 6.55
N ARG A 190 -9.81 -23.10 6.80
CA ARG A 190 -10.52 -22.72 8.04
C ARG A 190 -11.66 -23.66 8.44
N ASP A 191 -12.43 -24.13 7.46
CA ASP A 191 -13.63 -24.95 7.69
C ASP A 191 -13.48 -26.38 7.14
N LYS A 192 -12.25 -26.87 6.98
CA LYS A 192 -11.98 -28.17 6.35
C LYS A 192 -11.10 -29.06 7.21
N LEU A 193 -11.36 -30.37 7.10
CA LEU A 193 -10.40 -31.37 7.55
C LEU A 193 -9.23 -31.42 6.56
N PHE A 194 -8.03 -31.39 7.10
CA PHE A 194 -6.80 -31.49 6.34
C PHE A 194 -5.79 -32.37 7.07
N SER A 195 -4.83 -32.91 6.32
CA SER A 195 -3.66 -33.60 6.87
C SER A 195 -2.40 -32.86 6.45
N ILE A 196 -1.40 -32.82 7.33
CA ILE A 196 -0.09 -32.27 7.02
C ILE A 196 0.88 -33.44 6.79
N GLN A 197 1.64 -33.38 5.71
CA GLN A 197 2.76 -34.27 5.44
C GLN A 197 4.05 -33.47 5.63
N LEU A 198 4.97 -34.01 6.42
CA LEU A 198 6.28 -33.45 6.69
C LEU A 198 7.34 -34.32 6.01
N ASP A 199 8.34 -33.67 5.41
CA ASP A 199 9.49 -34.31 4.77
C ASP A 199 10.76 -33.60 5.21
N GLU A 200 11.79 -34.34 5.58
CA GLU A 200 13.08 -33.82 6.06
C GLU A 200 14.21 -34.42 5.24
N ALA A 201 15.11 -33.56 4.75
CA ALA A 201 16.30 -33.93 4.01
C ALA A 201 17.51 -33.16 4.51
N THR A 202 18.64 -33.82 4.69
CA THR A 202 19.91 -33.17 5.05
C THR A 202 20.77 -33.00 3.80
N ASP A 203 21.31 -31.80 3.59
CA ASP A 203 22.22 -31.55 2.48
C ASP A 203 23.68 -31.93 2.78
N ARG A 204 24.58 -31.70 1.82
CA ARG A 204 26.01 -32.01 1.96
C ARG A 204 26.72 -31.17 3.03
N ASN A 205 26.18 -30.00 3.36
CA ASN A 205 26.71 -29.11 4.40
C ASN A 205 26.20 -29.48 5.80
N LYS A 206 25.35 -30.52 5.90
CA LYS A 206 24.66 -30.97 7.11
C LYS A 206 23.55 -30.01 7.56
N ASP A 207 23.04 -29.19 6.64
CA ASP A 207 21.87 -28.36 6.89
C ASP A 207 20.61 -29.20 6.67
N ALA A 208 19.69 -29.16 7.63
CA ALA A 208 18.43 -29.89 7.57
C ALA A 208 17.33 -29.03 6.94
N HIS A 209 16.83 -29.49 5.80
CA HIS A 209 15.74 -28.89 5.04
C HIS A 209 14.46 -29.65 5.33
N PHE A 210 13.40 -28.92 5.63
CA PHE A 210 12.10 -29.40 6.08
C PHE A 210 11.02 -28.80 5.19
N ILE A 211 10.19 -29.67 4.63
CA ILE A 211 9.11 -29.31 3.72
C ILE A 211 7.81 -29.82 4.31
N ALA A 212 6.83 -28.93 4.44
CA ALA A 212 5.48 -29.27 4.86
C ALA A 212 4.51 -29.13 3.69
N TYR A 213 3.72 -30.16 3.42
CA TYR A 213 2.59 -30.13 2.50
C TYR A 213 1.28 -30.26 3.26
N VAL A 214 0.28 -29.49 2.88
CA VAL A 214 -1.10 -29.68 3.36
C VAL A 214 -1.91 -30.41 2.29
N ARG A 215 -2.70 -31.39 2.73
CA ARG A 215 -3.64 -32.13 1.88
C ARG A 215 -5.05 -31.95 2.41
N PHE A 216 -5.98 -31.55 1.56
CA PHE A 216 -7.36 -31.30 1.92
C PHE A 216 -8.28 -31.53 0.71
N TRP A 217 -9.59 -31.63 0.96
CA TRP A 217 -10.59 -31.72 -0.11
C TRP A 217 -11.04 -30.32 -0.54
N ASP A 218 -10.94 -30.00 -1.83
CA ASP A 218 -11.52 -28.79 -2.42
C ASP A 218 -12.63 -29.18 -3.40
N GLY A 219 -13.88 -29.09 -2.93
CA GLY A 219 -15.02 -29.67 -3.64
C GLY A 219 -14.88 -31.20 -3.74
N MET A 220 -14.87 -31.72 -4.97
CA MET A 220 -14.70 -33.15 -5.25
C MET A 220 -13.25 -33.54 -5.58
N SER A 221 -12.28 -32.67 -5.33
CA SER A 221 -10.88 -32.91 -5.66
C SER A 221 -10.01 -32.95 -4.41
N ALA A 222 -9.17 -33.97 -4.30
CA ALA A 222 -8.09 -34.00 -3.32
C ALA A 222 -6.97 -33.04 -3.80
N VAL A 223 -6.64 -32.07 -2.97
CA VAL A 223 -5.63 -31.04 -3.25
C VAL A 223 -4.42 -31.26 -2.34
N LYS A 224 -3.22 -31.10 -2.89
CA LYS A 224 -1.95 -31.07 -2.15
C LYS A 224 -1.25 -29.76 -2.47
N GLU A 225 -1.03 -28.93 -1.46
CA GLU A 225 -0.34 -27.64 -1.59
C GLU A 225 0.88 -27.59 -0.67
N LEU A 226 1.89 -26.81 -1.07
CA LEU A 226 3.05 -26.53 -0.24
C LEU A 226 2.65 -25.54 0.85
N LEU A 227 2.90 -25.88 2.12
CA LEU A 227 2.57 -25.04 3.27
C LEU A 227 3.79 -24.25 3.75
N PHE A 228 4.95 -24.90 3.80
CA PHE A 228 6.16 -24.30 4.37
C PHE A 228 7.42 -25.00 3.86
N VAL A 229 8.51 -24.24 3.75
CA VAL A 229 9.87 -24.72 3.54
C VAL A 229 10.78 -23.92 4.47
N ASN A 230 11.62 -24.57 5.28
CA ASN A 230 12.78 -23.88 5.84
C ASN A 230 13.97 -24.03 4.88
N GLN A 231 14.77 -22.98 4.79
CA GLN A 231 16.08 -22.97 4.15
C GLN A 231 17.12 -22.57 5.20
#